data_AF-A0A9P0ARW2-F1
#
_entry.id   AF-A0A9P0ARW2-F1
#
_cell.length_a   1.000
_cell.length_b   1.000
_cell.length_c   1.000
_cell.angle_alpha   90.00
_cell.angle_beta   90.00
_cell.angle_gamma   90.00
#
_symmetry.space_group_name_H-M   'P 1'
#
loop_
_entity.id
_entity.type
_entity.pdbx_description
1 polymer ?
#
loop_
_entity_poly.entity_id
_entity_poly.type
_entity_poly.pdbx_seq_one_letter_code
_entity_poly.pdbx_strand_id
1 'polypeptide(L)'
;MCDIEVQIQKLVVHFCKMLPNHVNKWESVIKDANGPLKALVNFSDQLRHIEIEALNTANHELKNKLSELERSTIPLDFDIGSPLIHGTAIQPSLSRVLKNGLQFWTFFSNAVKKINESFKSFDVRNETSVQELENSFKINIRDERLTYLLALTQYVDNERAIT
;
A
#
# COMPACT_ATOMS: atom_id res chain seq x y z
N MET A 1 20.65 -10.50 20.06
CA MET A 1 19.20 -10.37 19.82
C MET A 1 18.55 -11.68 20.18
N CYS A 2 17.40 -11.63 20.87
CA CYS A 2 16.57 -12.81 21.08
C CYS A 2 16.04 -13.31 19.73
N ASP A 3 15.79 -14.63 19.58
CA ASP A 3 15.26 -15.23 18.34
C ASP A 3 14.00 -14.51 17.82
N ILE A 4 13.17 -13.97 18.72
CA ILE A 4 11.97 -13.20 18.38
C ILE A 4 12.32 -11.88 17.68
N GLU A 5 13.34 -11.16 18.16
CA GLU A 5 13.77 -9.88 17.56
C GLU A 5 14.31 -10.08 16.14
N VAL A 6 15.04 -11.19 15.92
CA VAL A 6 15.54 -11.58 14.61
C VAL A 6 14.39 -11.85 13.63
N GLN A 7 13.33 -12.54 14.07
CA GLN A 7 12.17 -12.80 13.23
C GLN A 7 11.41 -11.51 12.88
N ILE A 8 11.24 -10.60 13.85
CA ILE A 8 10.56 -9.32 13.60
C ILE A 8 11.37 -8.44 12.65
N GLN A 9 12.70 -8.40 12.80
CA GLN A 9 13.56 -7.65 11.88
C GLN A 9 13.42 -8.18 10.44
N LYS A 10 13.32 -9.50 10.23
CA LYS A 10 13.07 -10.10 8.90
C LYS A 10 11.71 -9.67 8.33
N LEU A 11 10.65 -9.65 9.15
CA LEU A 11 9.32 -9.21 8.72
C LEU A 11 9.31 -7.73 8.34
N VAL A 12 9.98 -6.88 9.12
CA VAL A 12 10.12 -5.44 8.82
C VAL A 12 10.83 -5.23 7.49
N VAL A 13 11.98 -5.90 7.27
CA VAL A 13 12.72 -5.80 6.00
C VAL A 13 11.87 -6.27 4.83
N HIS A 14 11.18 -7.40 4.95
CA HIS A 14 10.32 -7.93 3.89
C HIS A 14 9.17 -6.98 3.55
N PHE A 15 8.49 -6.44 4.57
CA PHE A 15 7.43 -5.44 4.37
C PHE A 15 7.97 -4.20 3.65
N CYS A 16 9.10 -3.64 4.12
CA CYS A 16 9.72 -2.45 3.53
C CYS A 16 10.12 -2.66 2.06
N LYS A 17 10.71 -3.81 1.72
CA LYS A 17 11.10 -4.16 0.34
C LYS A 17 9.91 -4.31 -0.61
N MET A 18 8.72 -4.61 -0.09
CA MET A 18 7.50 -4.75 -0.90
C MET A 18 6.87 -3.41 -1.28
N LEU A 19 7.06 -2.36 -0.48
CA LEU A 19 6.38 -1.06 -0.67
C LEU A 19 6.64 -0.42 -2.04
N PRO A 20 7.88 -0.34 -2.55
CA PRO A 20 8.13 0.24 -3.87
C PRO A 20 7.45 -0.55 -5.00
N ASN A 21 7.46 -1.87 -4.91
CA ASN A 21 6.82 -2.74 -5.91
C ASN A 21 5.30 -2.56 -5.91
N HIS A 22 4.69 -2.37 -4.74
CA HIS A 22 3.27 -2.06 -4.62
C HIS A 22 2.93 -0.73 -5.32
N VAL A 23 3.71 0.32 -5.07
CA VAL A 23 3.51 1.63 -5.73
C VAL A 23 3.68 1.53 -7.23
N ASN A 24 4.73 0.85 -7.71
CA ASN A 24 4.98 0.65 -9.13
C ASN A 24 3.84 -0.11 -9.82
N LYS A 25 3.27 -1.13 -9.16
CA LYS A 25 2.11 -1.87 -9.71
C LYS A 25 0.88 -0.97 -9.79
N TRP A 26 0.62 -0.16 -8.76
CA TRP A 26 -0.46 0.84 -8.78
C TRP A 26 -0.27 1.88 -9.90
N GLU A 27 0.94 2.41 -10.06
CA GLU A 27 1.30 3.32 -11.14
C GLU A 27 1.02 2.71 -12.51
N SER A 28 1.45 1.46 -12.73
CA SER A 28 1.19 0.73 -13.98
C SER A 28 -0.30 0.59 -14.24
N VAL A 29 -1.08 0.10 -13.26
CA VAL A 29 -2.51 -0.15 -13.45
C VAL A 29 -3.29 1.15 -13.70
N ILE A 30 -2.96 2.24 -13.00
CA ILE A 30 -3.58 3.56 -13.25
C ILE A 30 -3.24 4.04 -14.66
N LYS A 31 -1.98 3.87 -15.10
CA LYS A 31 -1.55 4.24 -16.43
C LYS A 31 -2.26 3.43 -17.51
N ASP A 32 -2.40 2.13 -17.30
CA ASP A 32 -3.07 1.21 -18.23
C ASP A 32 -4.58 1.49 -18.29
N ALA A 33 -5.19 1.88 -17.16
CA ALA A 33 -6.60 2.26 -17.10
C ALA A 33 -6.93 3.56 -17.86
N ASN A 34 -5.96 4.46 -18.05
CA ASN A 34 -6.22 5.75 -18.73
C ASN A 34 -6.68 5.59 -20.19
N GLY A 35 -6.19 4.58 -20.91
CA GLY A 35 -6.62 4.33 -22.29
C GLY A 35 -8.11 3.96 -22.37
N PRO A 36 -8.52 2.88 -21.69
CA PRO A 36 -9.92 2.50 -21.53
C PRO A 36 -10.81 3.60 -20.94
N LEU A 37 -10.35 4.38 -19.95
CA LEU A 37 -11.11 5.50 -19.37
C LEU A 37 -11.34 6.64 -20.37
N LYS A 38 -10.32 7.00 -21.17
CA LYS A 38 -10.47 7.99 -22.25
C LYS A 38 -11.37 7.49 -23.38
N ALA A 39 -11.32 6.19 -23.66
CA ALA A 39 -12.18 5.58 -24.66
C ALA A 39 -13.58 5.26 -24.14
N LEU A 40 -13.78 5.23 -22.83
CA LEU A 40 -15.08 5.11 -22.17
C LEU A 40 -15.96 6.33 -22.37
N VAL A 41 -15.33 7.51 -22.40
CA VAL A 41 -15.94 8.74 -22.94
C VAL A 41 -16.45 8.51 -24.38
N ASN A 42 -15.88 7.53 -25.09
CA ASN A 42 -16.23 7.14 -26.46
C ASN A 42 -16.97 5.77 -26.62
N PHE A 43 -17.29 4.97 -25.57
CA PHE A 43 -18.21 3.78 -25.47
C PHE A 43 -17.73 2.66 -24.50
N SER A 44 -18.65 1.76 -24.09
CA SER A 44 -18.60 0.85 -22.90
C SER A 44 -17.70 -0.41 -22.94
N ASP A 45 -17.27 -0.90 -24.09
CA ASP A 45 -16.65 -2.25 -24.18
C ASP A 45 -15.23 -2.33 -23.59
N GLN A 46 -14.55 -1.20 -23.40
CA GLN A 46 -13.15 -1.18 -22.95
C GLN A 46 -12.97 -1.41 -21.44
N LEU A 47 -14.06 -1.36 -20.66
CA LEU A 47 -14.03 -1.55 -19.21
C LEU A 47 -13.64 -2.96 -18.78
N ARG A 48 -13.86 -3.97 -19.61
CA ARG A 48 -13.51 -5.37 -19.29
C ARG A 48 -12.02 -5.62 -19.14
N HIS A 49 -11.17 -4.67 -19.54
CA HIS A 49 -9.71 -4.81 -19.51
C HIS A 49 -9.03 -4.11 -18.32
N ILE A 50 -9.79 -3.43 -17.45
CA ILE A 50 -9.21 -2.80 -16.27
C ILE A 50 -8.99 -3.86 -15.18
N GLU A 51 -7.73 -4.11 -14.81
CA GLU A 51 -7.31 -5.12 -13.81
C GLU A 51 -7.68 -4.73 -12.35
N ILE A 52 -8.94 -4.44 -12.05
CA ILE A 52 -9.39 -4.12 -10.68
C ILE A 52 -9.09 -5.26 -9.72
N GLU A 53 -9.19 -6.52 -10.19
CA GLU A 53 -8.83 -7.70 -9.41
C GLU A 53 -7.36 -7.69 -8.99
N ALA A 54 -6.46 -7.17 -9.82
CA ALA A 54 -5.04 -7.02 -9.46
C ALA A 54 -4.86 -6.00 -8.32
N LEU A 55 -5.62 -4.89 -8.33
CA LEU A 55 -5.61 -3.91 -7.23
C LEU A 55 -6.16 -4.49 -5.94
N ASN A 56 -7.26 -5.25 -6.02
CA ASN A 56 -7.84 -5.95 -4.88
C ASN A 56 -6.84 -6.96 -4.29
N THR A 57 -6.17 -7.72 -5.15
CA THR A 57 -5.16 -8.72 -4.75
C THR A 57 -3.97 -8.04 -4.05
N ALA A 58 -3.40 -7.00 -4.67
CA ALA A 58 -2.29 -6.25 -4.10
C ALA A 58 -2.65 -5.61 -2.74
N ASN A 59 -3.87 -5.10 -2.59
CA ASN A 59 -4.35 -4.57 -1.30
C ASN A 59 -4.55 -5.66 -0.24
N HIS A 60 -4.99 -6.84 -0.65
CA HIS A 60 -5.15 -7.97 0.26
C HIS A 60 -3.80 -8.48 0.76
N GLU A 61 -2.81 -8.61 -0.13
CA GLU A 61 -1.44 -8.96 0.22
C GLU A 61 -0.82 -7.96 1.19
N LEU A 62 -0.95 -6.65 0.92
CA LEU A 62 -0.47 -5.59 1.80
C LEU A 62 -1.11 -5.69 3.19
N LYS A 63 -2.44 -5.89 3.25
CA LYS A 63 -3.18 -6.06 4.51
C LYS A 63 -2.65 -7.26 5.29
N ASN A 64 -2.45 -8.38 4.62
CA ASN A 64 -2.01 -9.63 5.24
C ASN A 64 -0.62 -9.46 5.86
N LYS A 65 0.30 -8.79 5.16
CA LYS A 65 1.66 -8.51 5.67
C LYS A 65 1.67 -7.52 6.82
N LEU A 66 0.86 -6.46 6.77
CA LEU A 66 0.71 -5.55 7.90
C LEU A 66 0.13 -6.28 9.14
N SER A 67 -0.89 -7.11 8.93
CA SER A 67 -1.53 -7.88 10.02
C SER A 67 -0.61 -8.96 10.61
N GLU A 68 0.26 -9.56 9.79
CA GLU A 68 1.32 -10.47 10.24
C GLU A 68 2.33 -9.74 11.12
N LEU A 69 2.80 -8.57 10.68
CA LEU A 69 3.71 -7.72 11.45
C LEU A 69 3.08 -7.29 12.78
N GLU A 70 1.89 -6.70 12.77
CA GLU A 70 1.17 -6.28 13.98
C GLU A 70 1.05 -7.41 15.01
N ARG A 71 0.61 -8.60 14.58
CA ARG A 71 0.49 -9.76 15.48
C ARG A 71 1.82 -10.20 16.06
N SER A 72 2.90 -10.16 15.27
CA SER A 72 4.24 -10.52 15.75
C SER A 72 4.78 -9.55 16.83
N THR A 73 4.21 -8.36 16.95
CA THR A 73 4.61 -7.36 17.96
C THR A 73 3.90 -7.48 19.30
N ILE A 74 2.81 -8.26 19.39
CA ILE A 74 2.05 -8.47 20.64
C ILE A 74 2.92 -8.95 21.82
N PRO A 75 3.85 -9.90 21.66
CA PRO A 75 4.67 -10.39 22.78
C PRO A 75 5.85 -9.46 23.12
N LEU A 76 6.04 -8.34 22.40
CA LEU A 76 7.14 -7.44 22.67
C LEU A 76 6.86 -6.56 23.89
N ASP A 77 7.86 -6.45 24.75
CA ASP A 77 7.92 -5.39 25.75
C ASP A 77 8.54 -4.14 25.13
N PHE A 78 7.70 -3.11 24.92
CA PHE A 78 8.07 -1.86 24.29
C PHE A 78 8.91 -0.94 25.19
N ASP A 79 9.04 -1.27 26.47
CA ASP A 79 9.86 -0.51 27.43
C ASP A 79 11.33 -0.97 27.43
N ILE A 80 11.64 -2.04 26.70
CA ILE A 80 13.02 -2.48 26.45
C ILE A 80 13.69 -1.48 25.51
N GLY A 81 14.88 -1.00 25.91
CA GLY A 81 15.78 -0.14 25.12
C GLY A 81 16.32 -0.73 23.81
N SER A 82 15.61 -1.67 23.19
CA SER A 82 15.98 -2.34 21.95
C SER A 82 15.98 -1.33 20.79
N PRO A 83 17.06 -1.27 19.99
CA PRO A 83 17.13 -0.43 18.79
C PRO A 83 16.02 -0.70 17.76
N LEU A 84 15.44 -1.91 17.77
CA LEU A 84 14.29 -2.26 16.94
C LEU A 84 13.02 -1.50 17.35
N ILE A 85 12.79 -1.40 18.67
CA ILE A 85 11.59 -0.80 19.25
C ILE A 85 11.67 0.71 19.17
N HIS A 86 12.76 1.30 19.65
CA HIS A 86 12.94 2.75 19.72
C HIS A 86 13.48 3.37 18.42
N GLY A 87 14.00 2.54 17.52
CA GLY A 87 14.67 2.99 16.31
C GLY A 87 16.09 3.52 16.57
N THR A 88 16.75 3.89 15.48
CA THR A 88 18.08 4.51 15.45
C THR A 88 18.10 5.64 14.41
N ALA A 89 19.25 6.28 14.22
CA ALA A 89 19.43 7.28 13.18
C ALA A 89 19.18 6.75 11.75
N ILE A 90 19.30 5.43 11.53
CA ILE A 90 19.15 4.79 10.21
C ILE A 90 17.98 3.80 10.14
N GLN A 91 17.34 3.48 11.28
CA GLN A 91 16.21 2.55 11.34
C GLN A 91 15.04 3.24 12.07
N PRO A 92 13.85 3.35 11.45
CA PRO A 92 12.69 3.87 12.17
C PRO A 92 12.26 2.94 13.30
N SER A 93 11.72 3.53 14.37
CA SER A 93 11.08 2.79 15.46
C SER A 93 9.94 1.93 14.96
N LEU A 94 9.77 0.73 15.51
CA LEU A 94 8.72 -0.21 15.13
C LEU A 94 7.31 0.39 15.22
N SER A 95 7.03 1.18 16.25
CA SER A 95 5.74 1.87 16.43
C SER A 95 5.43 2.84 15.27
N ARG A 96 6.46 3.55 14.78
CA ARG A 96 6.36 4.45 13.62
C ARG A 96 6.15 3.67 12.33
N VAL A 97 6.80 2.52 12.15
CA VAL A 97 6.56 1.65 10.98
C VAL A 97 5.12 1.16 10.97
N LEU A 98 4.60 0.65 12.09
CA LEU A 98 3.21 0.16 12.21
C LEU A 98 2.19 1.27 11.93
N LYS A 99 2.34 2.43 12.58
CA LYS A 99 1.43 3.57 12.40
C LYS A 99 1.37 4.04 10.95
N ASN A 100 2.53 4.22 10.32
CA ASN A 100 2.59 4.70 8.94
C ASN A 100 2.19 3.60 7.96
N GLY A 101 2.47 2.32 8.25
CA GLY A 101 2.00 1.17 7.49
C GLY A 101 0.47 1.07 7.45
N LEU A 102 -0.21 1.31 8.59
CA LEU A 102 -1.67 1.40 8.65
C LEU A 102 -2.22 2.56 7.81
N GLN A 103 -1.60 3.74 7.89
CA GLN A 103 -2.01 4.89 7.07
C GLN A 103 -1.82 4.63 5.57
N PHE A 104 -0.71 3.98 5.20
CA PHE A 104 -0.41 3.58 3.83
C PHE A 104 -1.46 2.59 3.30
N TRP A 105 -1.76 1.52 4.06
CA TRP A 105 -2.81 0.58 3.68
C TRP A 105 -4.20 1.24 3.59
N THR A 106 -4.55 2.09 4.55
CA THR A 106 -5.85 2.77 4.58
C THR A 106 -6.05 3.65 3.35
N PHE A 107 -4.99 4.33 2.89
CA PHE A 107 -5.01 5.12 1.66
C PHE A 107 -5.46 4.26 0.46
N PHE A 108 -4.77 3.14 0.20
CA PHE A 108 -5.08 2.29 -0.95
C PHE A 108 -6.38 1.52 -0.77
N SER A 109 -6.75 1.14 0.45
CA SER A 109 -8.02 0.49 0.75
C SER A 109 -9.20 1.40 0.40
N ASN A 110 -9.12 2.68 0.78
CA ASN A 110 -10.14 3.68 0.44
C ASN A 110 -10.21 3.93 -1.07
N ALA A 111 -9.07 3.97 -1.75
CA ALA A 111 -9.02 4.15 -3.19
C ALA A 111 -9.71 2.99 -3.94
N VAL A 112 -9.38 1.74 -3.60
CA VAL A 112 -10.05 0.56 -4.17
C VAL A 112 -11.54 0.54 -3.87
N LYS A 113 -11.94 0.90 -2.65
CA LYS A 113 -13.36 0.99 -2.29
C LYS A 113 -14.10 1.99 -3.19
N LYS A 114 -13.54 3.19 -3.39
CA LYS A 114 -14.12 4.21 -4.27
C LYS A 114 -14.22 3.73 -5.72
N ILE A 115 -13.19 3.07 -6.25
CA ILE A 115 -13.21 2.49 -7.60
C ILE A 115 -14.33 1.45 -7.69
N ASN A 116 -14.39 0.49 -6.76
CA ASN A 116 -15.40 -0.56 -6.75
C ASN A 116 -16.83 0.00 -6.64
N GLU A 117 -17.06 1.02 -5.82
CA GLU A 117 -18.36 1.69 -5.70
C GLU A 117 -18.76 2.39 -7.01
N SER A 118 -17.80 3.07 -7.65
CA SER A 118 -18.01 3.74 -8.94
C SER A 118 -18.30 2.74 -10.06
N PHE A 119 -17.64 1.57 -10.06
CA PHE A 119 -17.92 0.49 -11.00
C PHE A 119 -19.29 -0.15 -10.82
N LYS A 120 -19.71 -0.37 -9.57
CA LYS A 120 -21.01 -0.99 -9.26
C LYS A 120 -22.20 -0.12 -9.68
N SER A 121 -22.03 1.20 -9.60
CA SER A 121 -23.05 2.19 -9.94
C SER A 121 -22.92 2.73 -11.37
N PHE A 122 -21.98 2.19 -12.16
CA PHE A 122 -21.63 2.72 -13.46
C PHE A 122 -22.75 2.54 -14.50
N ASP A 123 -23.21 3.66 -15.06
CA ASP A 123 -24.05 3.72 -16.26
C ASP A 123 -23.34 4.50 -17.35
N VAL A 124 -22.98 3.83 -18.45
CA VAL A 124 -22.28 4.44 -19.58
C VAL A 124 -23.09 5.51 -20.31
N ARG A 125 -24.42 5.51 -20.16
CA ARG A 125 -25.29 6.52 -20.76
C ARG A 125 -25.42 7.77 -19.88
N ASN A 126 -24.92 7.71 -18.66
CA ASN A 126 -24.94 8.82 -17.72
C ASN A 126 -23.55 9.46 -17.64
N GLU A 127 -23.42 10.66 -18.19
CA GLU A 127 -22.18 11.44 -18.18
C GLU A 127 -21.63 11.67 -16.75
N THR A 128 -22.52 11.82 -15.76
CA THR A 128 -22.13 11.95 -14.34
C THR A 128 -21.47 10.67 -13.83
N SER A 129 -22.03 9.50 -14.15
CA SER A 129 -21.45 8.20 -13.78
C SER A 129 -20.11 7.93 -14.45
N VAL A 130 -19.95 8.37 -15.71
CA VAL A 130 -18.65 8.32 -16.42
C VAL A 130 -17.63 9.21 -15.72
N GLN A 131 -18.01 10.44 -15.34
CA GLN A 131 -17.12 11.38 -14.68
C GLN A 131 -16.75 10.93 -13.26
N GLU A 132 -17.68 10.35 -12.51
CA GLU A 132 -17.45 9.75 -11.19
C GLU A 132 -16.45 8.60 -11.25
N LEU A 133 -16.62 7.72 -12.24
CA LEU A 133 -15.69 6.63 -12.49
C LEU A 133 -14.29 7.15 -12.82
N GLU A 134 -14.16 8.10 -13.76
CA GLU A 134 -12.87 8.71 -14.09
C GLU A 134 -12.21 9.36 -12.84
N ASN A 135 -12.99 10.08 -12.04
CA ASN A 135 -12.51 10.72 -10.81
C ASN A 135 -12.17 9.74 -9.69
N SER A 136 -12.63 8.48 -9.76
CA SER A 136 -12.22 7.42 -8.84
C SER A 136 -10.78 6.95 -9.09
N PHE A 137 -10.29 7.08 -10.32
CA PHE A 137 -8.92 6.73 -10.73
C PHE A 137 -7.91 7.87 -10.60
N LYS A 138 -8.35 9.11 -10.34
CA LYS A 138 -7.49 10.28 -10.04
C LYS A 138 -6.89 10.20 -8.63
N ILE A 139 -6.10 9.15 -8.39
CA ILE A 139 -5.45 8.88 -7.12
C ILE A 139 -4.11 9.63 -7.08
N ASN A 140 -3.92 10.45 -6.05
CA ASN A 140 -2.63 11.11 -5.84
C ASN A 140 -1.62 10.13 -5.22
N ILE A 141 -0.97 9.34 -6.06
CA ILE A 141 0.12 8.43 -5.69
C ILE A 141 1.37 9.14 -5.15
N ARG A 142 1.46 10.48 -5.29
CA ARG A 142 2.50 11.34 -4.70
C ARG A 142 2.06 11.97 -3.39
N ASP A 143 1.04 11.42 -2.74
CA ASP A 143 0.58 11.86 -1.44
C ASP A 143 1.71 11.81 -0.40
N GLU A 144 1.84 12.87 0.40
CA GLU A 144 2.92 13.04 1.37
C GLU A 144 3.04 11.86 2.33
N ARG A 145 1.91 11.21 2.67
CA ARG A 145 1.86 10.08 3.60
C ARG A 145 2.51 8.84 3.00
N LEU A 146 2.34 8.65 1.69
CA LEU A 146 2.97 7.56 0.94
C LEU A 146 4.46 7.82 0.78
N THR A 147 4.82 9.03 0.33
CA THR A 147 6.22 9.44 0.16
C THR A 147 6.98 9.36 1.47
N TYR A 148 6.34 9.74 2.58
CA TYR A 148 6.94 9.68 3.90
C TYR A 148 7.29 8.25 4.33
N LEU A 149 6.36 7.29 4.21
CA LEU A 149 6.67 5.91 4.58
C LEU A 149 7.76 5.34 3.66
N LEU A 150 7.67 5.56 2.35
CA LEU A 150 8.69 5.11 1.39
C LEU A 150 10.07 5.66 1.74
N ALA A 151 10.17 6.96 2.02
CA ALA A 151 11.43 7.61 2.39
C ALA A 151 11.95 7.15 3.77
N LEU A 152 11.05 6.85 4.70
CA LEU A 152 11.38 6.31 6.02
C LEU A 152 11.96 4.89 5.91
N THR A 153 11.46 4.10 4.97
CA THR A 153 11.84 2.69 4.81
C THR A 153 12.91 2.45 3.74
N GLN A 154 13.29 3.45 2.95
CA GLN A 154 14.27 3.30 1.85
C GLN A 154 15.67 2.87 2.33
N TYR A 155 15.99 3.11 3.60
CA TYR A 155 17.26 2.75 4.22
C TYR A 155 17.17 1.53 5.14
N VAL A 156 15.99 0.88 5.20
CA VAL A 156 15.80 -0.38 5.93
C VAL A 156 16.39 -1.51 5.08
N ASP A 157 17.71 -1.55 5.03
CA ASP A 157 18.50 -2.64 4.44
C ASP A 157 19.42 -3.22 5.51
N ASN A 158 18.80 -3.64 6.62
CA ASN A 158 19.48 -4.12 7.81
C ASN A 158 19.72 -5.64 7.77
N GLU A 159 20.00 -6.22 6.60
CA GLU A 159 20.39 -7.64 6.49
C GLU A 159 21.63 -7.95 7.35
N ARG A 160 22.50 -6.95 7.56
CA ARG A 160 23.68 -7.06 8.43
C ARG A 160 23.40 -6.86 9.93
N ALA A 161 22.24 -6.33 10.31
CA ALA A 161 21.83 -6.27 11.72
C ALA A 161 21.21 -7.59 12.20
N ILE A 162 21.02 -8.56 11.29
CA ILE A 162 20.43 -9.88 11.57
C ILE A 162 21.53 -10.95 11.82
N THR A 163 22.81 -10.60 11.59
CA THR A 163 23.99 -11.43 11.91
C THR A 163 24.53 -11.18 13.30
#